data_AF-A0A2S7XTU3-F1
#
_entry.id   AF-A0A2S7XTU3-F1
#
_cell.length_a   1.000
_cell.length_b   1.000
_cell.length_c   1.000
_cell.angle_alpha   90.00
_cell.angle_beta   90.00
_cell.angle_gamma   90.00
#
_symmetry.space_group_name_H-M   'P 1'
#
loop_
_entity.id
_entity.type
_entity.pdbx_description
1 polymer ?
#
loop_
_entity_poly.entity_id
_entity_poly.type
_entity_poly.pdbx_seq_one_letter_code
_entity_poly.pdbx_strand_id
1 'polypeptide(L)'
;MPEVLKRIEAVKSVRLASSKAATKEWANKPMLFTEIRQPTQGHYLALPRVSSEHRQYVPVGFLPYTHIVGDKLQIIPDATVYHFGVMTSIMHNAWMRTICGRLGGSYSYSAKIVYNNFPWPTPTPKQTAIIETAAQAVLNARAQFPNASLADLYDPRTMPLILTKAHIKLDQAVDTAYCYQGSNEDSERVTFLFKLYQSQC
;
A
#
# COMPACT_ATOMS: atom_id res chain seq x y z
N MET A 1 36.22 11.85 -3.32
CA MET A 1 35.16 11.55 -2.33
C MET A 1 35.62 10.46 -1.35
N PRO A 2 36.52 10.75 -0.38
CA PRO A 2 37.07 9.74 0.52
C PRO A 2 36.03 9.07 1.43
N GLU A 3 35.06 9.84 1.93
CA GLU A 3 34.03 9.32 2.84
C GLU A 3 33.06 8.34 2.17
N VAL A 4 32.77 8.52 0.88
CA VAL A 4 31.94 7.60 0.10
C VAL A 4 32.65 6.26 -0.08
N LEU A 5 33.95 6.28 -0.38
CA LEU A 5 34.75 5.06 -0.53
C LEU A 5 34.78 4.24 0.77
N LYS A 6 34.90 4.89 1.93
CA LYS A 6 34.80 4.22 3.24
C LYS A 6 33.48 3.47 3.42
N ARG A 7 32.36 4.06 3.00
CA ARG A 7 31.03 3.41 3.06
C ARG A 7 30.94 2.21 2.11
N ILE A 8 31.49 2.35 0.90
CA ILE A 8 31.52 1.27 -0.10
C ILE A 8 32.32 0.06 0.43
N GLU A 9 33.49 0.30 1.01
CA GLU A 9 34.32 -0.77 1.59
C GLU A 9 33.66 -1.42 2.82
N ALA A 10 32.96 -0.64 3.65
CA ALA A 10 32.19 -1.19 4.75
C ALA A 10 31.08 -2.13 4.26
N VAL A 11 30.32 -1.74 3.23
CA VAL A 11 29.29 -2.59 2.61
C VAL A 11 29.90 -3.87 2.04
N LYS A 12 31.03 -3.76 1.33
CA LYS A 12 31.76 -4.92 0.79
C LYS A 12 32.17 -5.89 1.90
N SER A 13 32.76 -5.37 2.98
CA SER A 13 33.22 -6.16 4.12
C SER A 13 32.07 -6.91 4.80
N VAL A 14 30.94 -6.24 5.05
CA VAL A 14 29.73 -6.86 5.62
C VAL A 14 29.19 -7.96 4.71
N ARG A 15 29.20 -7.74 3.39
CA ARG A 15 28.71 -8.74 2.41
C ARG A 15 29.62 -9.98 2.35
N LEU A 16 30.94 -9.82 2.39
CA LEU A 16 31.91 -10.93 2.40
C LEU A 16 31.80 -11.80 3.66
N ALA A 17 31.47 -11.20 4.80
CA ALA A 17 31.28 -11.90 6.07
C ALA A 17 29.97 -12.71 6.17
N SER A 18 29.02 -12.53 5.23
CA SER A 18 27.74 -13.24 5.23
C SER A 18 27.92 -14.75 5.03
N SER A 19 27.10 -15.57 5.67
CA SER A 19 27.06 -17.01 5.41
C SER A 19 26.39 -17.37 4.07
N LYS A 20 25.58 -16.47 3.50
CA LYS A 20 24.83 -16.71 2.26
C LYS A 20 25.70 -16.44 1.03
N ALA A 21 25.87 -17.45 0.17
CA ALA A 21 26.68 -17.35 -1.06
C ALA A 21 26.27 -16.16 -1.95
N ALA A 22 24.98 -15.99 -2.21
CA ALA A 22 24.46 -14.87 -3.00
C ALA A 22 24.85 -13.50 -2.41
N THR A 23 24.83 -13.33 -1.08
CA THR A 23 25.25 -12.06 -0.44
C THR A 23 26.74 -11.80 -0.63
N LYS A 24 27.58 -12.84 -0.57
CA LYS A 24 29.03 -12.72 -0.84
C LYS A 24 29.30 -12.31 -2.29
N GLU A 25 28.57 -12.88 -3.26
CA GLU A 25 28.69 -12.50 -4.67
C GLU A 25 28.38 -11.00 -4.89
N TRP A 26 27.36 -10.49 -4.19
CA TRP A 26 27.02 -9.06 -4.21
C TRP A 26 28.09 -8.14 -3.60
N ALA A 27 29.11 -8.68 -2.91
CA ALA A 27 30.26 -7.89 -2.49
C ALA A 27 31.09 -7.35 -3.69
N ASN A 28 30.97 -7.96 -4.86
CA ASN A 28 31.58 -7.47 -6.11
C ASN A 28 30.88 -6.22 -6.67
N LYS A 29 29.66 -5.91 -6.20
CA LYS A 29 28.88 -4.73 -6.59
C LYS A 29 28.48 -3.90 -5.35
N PRO A 30 29.45 -3.43 -4.53
CA PRO A 30 29.17 -2.85 -3.21
C PRO A 30 28.46 -1.48 -3.27
N MET A 31 28.47 -0.83 -4.44
CA MET A 31 27.77 0.44 -4.68
C MET A 31 26.29 0.27 -5.04
N LEU A 32 25.83 -0.95 -5.30
CA LEU A 32 24.46 -1.24 -5.71
C LEU A 32 23.70 -1.96 -4.60
N PHE A 33 22.42 -1.64 -4.45
CA PHE A 33 21.50 -2.48 -3.67
C PHE A 33 21.29 -3.82 -4.38
N THR A 34 21.03 -4.87 -3.61
CA THR A 34 20.88 -6.24 -4.14
C THR A 34 19.57 -6.41 -4.91
N GLU A 35 18.55 -5.62 -4.58
CA GLU A 35 17.23 -5.64 -5.19
C GLU A 35 16.85 -4.21 -5.57
N ILE A 36 17.10 -3.83 -6.81
CA ILE A 36 16.76 -2.50 -7.33
C ILE A 36 15.41 -2.60 -8.03
N ARG A 37 14.36 -2.09 -7.38
CA ARG A 37 12.97 -2.09 -7.89
C ARG A 37 12.45 -0.67 -8.12
N GLN A 38 13.35 0.30 -8.17
CA GLN A 38 13.03 1.72 -8.27
C GLN A 38 12.48 2.04 -9.68
N PRO A 39 11.32 2.71 -9.80
CA PRO A 39 10.88 3.28 -11.07
C PRO A 39 11.88 4.33 -11.59
N THR A 40 12.06 4.40 -12.90
CA THR A 40 13.02 5.33 -13.52
C THR A 40 12.45 6.73 -13.78
N GLN A 41 11.14 6.89 -13.69
CA GLN A 41 10.42 8.15 -13.94
C GLN A 41 9.07 8.17 -13.22
N GLY A 42 8.40 9.32 -13.20
CA GLY A 42 7.03 9.47 -12.72
C GLY A 42 6.86 9.35 -11.21
N HIS A 43 5.87 8.59 -10.77
CA HIS A 43 5.55 8.39 -9.36
C HIS A 43 5.10 6.95 -9.11
N TYR A 44 5.03 6.60 -7.84
CA TYR A 44 4.50 5.31 -7.42
C TYR A 44 3.60 5.47 -6.21
N LEU A 45 2.64 4.56 -6.06
CA LEU A 45 1.89 4.42 -4.83
C LEU A 45 2.68 3.56 -3.85
N ALA A 46 3.03 4.12 -2.71
CA ALA A 46 3.77 3.48 -1.65
C ALA A 46 2.82 2.85 -0.62
N LEU A 47 3.03 1.56 -0.34
CA LEU A 47 2.29 0.79 0.65
C LEU A 47 3.26 0.24 1.71
N PRO A 48 3.01 0.48 3.02
CA PRO A 48 3.83 -0.12 4.06
C PRO A 48 3.65 -1.63 4.07
N ARG A 49 4.78 -2.36 4.04
CA ARG A 49 4.77 -3.83 4.15
C ARG A 49 4.26 -4.26 5.52
N VAL A 50 4.65 -3.57 6.58
CA VAL A 50 4.16 -3.86 7.94
C VAL A 50 3.47 -2.62 8.50
N SER A 51 2.25 -2.79 9.02
CA SER A 51 1.50 -1.70 9.64
C SER A 51 0.61 -2.20 10.78
N SER A 52 0.34 -1.31 11.76
CA SER A 52 -0.47 -1.67 12.92
C SER A 52 -1.87 -2.12 12.53
N GLU A 53 -2.31 -3.19 13.18
CA GLU A 53 -3.62 -3.80 13.07
C GLU A 53 -4.76 -2.90 13.56
N HIS A 54 -4.46 -1.93 14.42
CA HIS A 54 -5.47 -1.03 14.98
C HIS A 54 -6.05 -0.07 13.94
N ARG A 55 -5.38 0.15 12.80
CA ARG A 55 -5.85 1.09 11.78
C ARG A 55 -6.95 0.46 10.92
N GLN A 56 -8.03 1.22 10.72
CA GLN A 56 -9.11 0.84 9.80
C GLN A 56 -8.70 0.93 8.32
N TYR A 57 -7.71 1.74 8.00
CA TYR A 57 -7.15 1.81 6.64
C TYR A 57 -5.63 1.80 6.74
N VAL A 58 -4.98 0.95 5.96
CA VAL A 58 -3.52 1.00 5.83
C VAL A 58 -3.14 2.32 5.15
N PRO A 59 -2.30 3.17 5.78
CA PRO A 59 -1.94 4.45 5.18
C PRO A 59 -1.02 4.25 3.97
N VAL A 60 -1.56 4.49 2.78
CA VAL A 60 -0.82 4.47 1.50
C VAL A 60 -0.67 5.90 0.98
N GLY A 61 0.34 6.17 0.15
CA GLY A 61 0.55 7.52 -0.38
C GLY A 61 1.38 7.54 -1.66
N PHE A 62 1.26 8.62 -2.43
CA PHE A 62 2.07 8.83 -3.63
C PHE A 62 3.45 9.37 -3.26
N LEU A 63 4.48 8.83 -3.90
CA LEU A 63 5.85 9.33 -3.81
C LEU A 63 6.46 9.44 -5.22
N PRO A 64 7.32 10.44 -5.48
CA PRO A 64 7.98 10.58 -6.78
C PRO A 64 9.07 9.52 -6.95
N TYR A 65 9.40 9.19 -8.19
CA TYR A 65 10.46 8.22 -8.54
C TYR A 65 11.85 8.57 -8.00
N THR A 66 12.07 9.81 -7.57
CA THR A 66 13.32 10.25 -6.94
C THR A 66 13.50 9.76 -5.51
N HIS A 67 12.42 9.30 -4.85
CA HIS A 67 12.48 8.72 -3.51
C HIS A 67 12.78 7.22 -3.61
N ILE A 68 13.95 6.81 -3.10
CA ILE A 68 14.39 5.41 -3.16
C ILE A 68 13.53 4.53 -2.25
N VAL A 69 12.93 3.50 -2.85
CA VAL A 69 12.05 2.54 -2.19
C VAL A 69 12.88 1.55 -1.37
N GLY A 70 12.65 1.52 -0.05
CA GLY A 70 13.22 0.52 0.85
C GLY A 70 12.47 -0.82 0.85
N ASP A 71 13.05 -1.85 1.47
CA ASP A 71 12.48 -3.22 1.52
C ASP A 71 11.16 -3.33 2.30
N LYS A 72 10.85 -2.32 3.13
CA LYS A 72 9.61 -2.22 3.92
C LYS A 72 8.47 -1.52 3.20
N LEU A 73 8.66 -1.12 1.94
CA LEU A 73 7.60 -0.61 1.08
C LEU A 73 7.29 -1.62 -0.02
N GLN A 74 6.01 -1.77 -0.32
CA GLN A 74 5.50 -2.28 -1.58
C GLN A 74 5.13 -1.09 -2.45
N ILE A 75 5.26 -1.21 -3.77
CA ILE A 75 4.94 -0.11 -4.68
C ILE A 75 4.06 -0.55 -5.83
N ILE A 76 3.24 0.37 -6.31
CA ILE A 76 2.54 0.28 -7.59
C ILE A 76 3.08 1.43 -8.47
N PRO A 77 3.98 1.14 -9.42
CA PRO A 77 4.45 2.15 -10.39
C PRO A 77 3.26 2.68 -11.22
N ASP A 78 3.35 3.95 -11.63
CA ASP A 78 2.37 4.59 -12.51
C ASP A 78 0.91 4.50 -12.00
N ALA A 79 0.75 4.40 -10.69
CA ALA A 79 -0.55 4.30 -10.06
C ALA A 79 -1.36 5.59 -10.28
N THR A 80 -2.63 5.42 -10.62
CA THR A 80 -3.60 6.51 -10.75
C THR A 80 -4.36 6.76 -9.45
N VAL A 81 -5.12 7.85 -9.39
CA VAL A 81 -6.00 8.16 -8.25
C VAL A 81 -7.04 7.05 -8.04
N TYR A 82 -7.49 6.37 -9.11
CA TYR A 82 -8.33 5.19 -9.01
C TYR A 82 -7.68 4.06 -8.21
N HIS A 83 -6.40 3.75 -8.50
CA HIS A 83 -5.65 2.73 -7.74
C HIS A 83 -5.56 3.12 -6.26
N PHE A 84 -5.26 4.38 -5.96
CA PHE A 84 -5.28 4.88 -4.58
C PHE A 84 -6.65 4.67 -3.92
N GLY A 85 -7.73 5.01 -4.63
CA GLY A 85 -9.10 4.89 -4.13
C GLY A 85 -9.46 3.45 -3.75
N VAL A 86 -9.25 2.50 -4.66
CA VAL A 86 -9.56 1.09 -4.37
C VAL A 86 -8.66 0.54 -3.27
N MET A 87 -7.35 0.81 -3.31
CA MET A 87 -6.39 0.32 -2.31
C MET A 87 -6.62 0.89 -0.91
N THR A 88 -7.25 2.07 -0.80
CA THR A 88 -7.62 2.68 0.47
C THR A 88 -9.07 2.47 0.87
N SER A 89 -9.85 1.71 0.09
CA SER A 89 -11.22 1.37 0.46
C SER A 89 -11.27 0.36 1.61
N ILE A 90 -12.37 0.36 2.34
CA ILE A 90 -12.65 -0.65 3.37
C ILE A 90 -12.77 -2.03 2.75
N MET A 91 -13.24 -2.13 1.49
CA MET A 91 -13.34 -3.39 0.75
C MET A 91 -11.96 -4.05 0.59
N HIS A 92 -10.96 -3.28 0.14
CA HIS A 92 -9.60 -3.80 0.02
C HIS A 92 -8.97 -4.07 1.39
N ASN A 93 -9.23 -3.23 2.39
CA ASN A 93 -8.69 -3.45 3.74
C ASN A 93 -9.29 -4.70 4.39
N ALA A 94 -10.60 -4.98 4.23
CA ALA A 94 -11.24 -6.19 4.73
C ALA A 94 -10.64 -7.47 4.11
N TRP A 95 -10.40 -7.44 2.79
CA TRP A 95 -9.66 -8.51 2.09
C TRP A 95 -8.27 -8.70 2.68
N MET A 96 -7.50 -7.62 2.74
CA MET A 96 -6.13 -7.62 3.27
C MET A 96 -6.08 -8.19 4.69
N ARG A 97 -6.97 -7.76 5.59
CA ARG A 97 -7.01 -8.25 6.99
C ARG A 97 -7.19 -9.75 7.10
N THR A 98 -7.97 -10.32 6.17
CA THR A 98 -8.32 -11.73 6.19
C THR A 98 -7.20 -12.60 5.65
N ILE A 99 -6.54 -12.18 4.55
CA ILE A 99 -5.63 -13.06 3.83
C ILE A 99 -4.15 -12.70 3.95
N CYS A 100 -3.81 -11.50 4.46
CA CYS A 100 -2.41 -11.12 4.62
C CYS A 100 -1.72 -11.96 5.69
N GLY A 101 -0.39 -12.09 5.57
CA GLY A 101 0.42 -12.57 6.69
C GLY A 101 0.43 -11.56 7.84
N ARG A 102 0.94 -11.97 9.00
CA ARG A 102 1.09 -11.10 10.16
C ARG A 102 2.52 -11.12 10.70
N LEU A 103 2.94 -10.01 11.29
CA LEU A 103 4.16 -9.93 12.10
C LEU A 103 3.74 -9.61 13.54
N GLY A 104 3.71 -10.64 14.39
CA GLY A 104 2.96 -10.54 15.64
C GLY A 104 1.46 -10.33 15.32
N GLY A 105 0.84 -9.29 15.89
CA GLY A 105 -0.53 -8.90 15.54
C GLY A 105 -0.65 -8.01 14.29
N SER A 106 0.44 -7.34 13.90
CA SER A 106 0.42 -6.33 12.85
C SER A 106 0.27 -6.91 11.45
N TYR A 107 -0.38 -6.18 10.55
CA TYR A 107 -0.56 -6.54 9.15
C TYR A 107 0.80 -6.66 8.47
N SER A 108 1.03 -7.72 7.69
CA SER A 108 2.18 -7.88 6.80
C SER A 108 1.71 -8.05 5.35
N TYR A 109 1.62 -6.94 4.64
CA TYR A 109 1.18 -6.87 3.24
C TYR A 109 2.16 -7.59 2.30
N SER A 110 1.62 -8.30 1.31
CA SER A 110 2.36 -8.95 0.24
C SER A 110 1.60 -8.79 -1.06
N ALA A 111 2.25 -8.28 -2.11
CA ALA A 111 1.65 -8.19 -3.43
C ALA A 111 1.16 -9.56 -3.93
N LYS A 112 1.96 -10.61 -3.75
CA LYS A 112 1.64 -11.97 -4.21
C LYS A 112 0.45 -12.61 -3.51
N ILE A 113 0.19 -12.23 -2.26
CA ILE A 113 -0.89 -12.84 -1.45
C ILE A 113 -2.12 -11.96 -1.51
N VAL A 114 -1.97 -10.65 -1.29
CA VAL A 114 -3.09 -9.73 -1.17
C VAL A 114 -3.48 -9.14 -2.51
N TYR A 115 -2.57 -8.37 -3.14
CA TYR A 115 -2.88 -7.58 -4.33
C TYR A 115 -3.26 -8.46 -5.53
N ASN A 116 -2.44 -9.47 -5.83
CA ASN A 116 -2.60 -10.33 -7.00
C ASN A 116 -3.86 -11.19 -6.94
N ASN A 117 -4.36 -11.49 -5.74
CA ASN A 117 -5.57 -12.28 -5.54
C ASN A 117 -6.78 -11.42 -5.17
N PHE A 118 -6.64 -10.10 -5.09
CA PHE A 118 -7.77 -9.22 -4.78
C PHE A 118 -8.71 -9.18 -5.99
N PRO A 119 -9.99 -9.55 -5.84
CA PRO A 119 -10.95 -9.48 -6.93
C PRO A 119 -11.33 -8.01 -7.16
N TRP A 120 -10.65 -7.35 -8.10
CA TRP A 120 -10.87 -5.95 -8.45
C TRP A 120 -12.29 -5.68 -8.96
N PRO A 121 -12.87 -4.49 -8.70
CA PRO A 121 -14.16 -4.16 -9.29
C PRO A 121 -13.99 -3.89 -10.79
N THR A 122 -15.05 -4.07 -11.57
CA THR A 122 -15.11 -3.74 -13.01
C THR A 122 -16.03 -2.54 -13.24
N PRO A 123 -15.64 -1.33 -12.78
CA PRO A 123 -16.50 -0.15 -12.86
C PRO A 123 -16.68 0.34 -14.30
N THR A 124 -17.84 0.92 -14.56
CA THR A 124 -18.06 1.78 -15.73
C THR A 124 -17.19 3.05 -15.66
N PRO A 125 -16.91 3.75 -16.77
CA PRO A 125 -16.16 5.01 -16.75
C PRO A 125 -16.73 6.05 -15.77
N LYS A 126 -18.06 6.09 -15.63
CA LYS A 126 -18.75 6.97 -14.66
C LYS A 126 -18.43 6.58 -13.23
N GLN A 127 -18.46 5.28 -12.90
CA GLN A 127 -18.09 4.79 -11.56
C GLN A 127 -16.60 5.04 -11.26
N THR A 128 -15.72 4.84 -12.24
CA THR A 128 -14.28 5.16 -12.11
C THR A 128 -14.08 6.63 -11.74
N ALA A 129 -14.72 7.56 -12.45
CA ALA A 129 -14.62 8.99 -12.16
C ALA A 129 -15.15 9.35 -10.76
N ILE A 130 -16.21 8.69 -10.30
CA ILE A 130 -16.75 8.88 -8.94
C ILE A 130 -15.75 8.39 -7.88
N ILE A 131 -15.14 7.21 -8.08
CA ILE A 131 -14.09 6.69 -7.19
C ILE A 131 -12.90 7.65 -7.16
N GLU A 132 -12.44 8.13 -8.32
CA GLU A 132 -11.33 9.07 -8.41
C GLU A 132 -11.61 10.39 -7.69
N THR A 133 -12.84 10.91 -7.83
CA THR A 133 -13.27 12.13 -7.13
C THR A 133 -13.27 11.93 -5.61
N ALA A 134 -13.79 10.80 -5.12
CA ALA A 134 -13.81 10.48 -3.69
C ALA A 134 -12.40 10.23 -3.14
N ALA A 135 -11.55 9.54 -3.89
CA ALA A 135 -10.15 9.31 -3.60
C ALA A 135 -9.35 10.62 -3.51
N GLN A 136 -9.58 11.55 -4.43
CA GLN A 136 -9.00 12.88 -4.38
C GLN A 136 -9.47 13.65 -3.13
N ALA A 137 -10.73 13.49 -2.72
CA ALA A 137 -11.23 14.10 -1.49
C ALA A 137 -10.50 13.57 -0.24
N VAL A 138 -10.11 12.29 -0.20
CA VAL A 138 -9.27 11.73 0.87
C VAL A 138 -7.89 12.39 0.89
N LEU A 139 -7.25 12.56 -0.27
CA LEU A 139 -5.95 13.25 -0.39
C LEU A 139 -6.07 14.72 0.07
N ASN A 140 -7.11 15.42 -0.38
CA ASN A 140 -7.39 16.80 0.00
C ASN A 140 -7.65 16.94 1.51
N ALA A 141 -8.35 15.98 2.13
CA ALA A 141 -8.58 15.96 3.56
C ALA A 141 -7.28 15.80 4.35
N ARG A 142 -6.35 14.94 3.89
CA ARG A 142 -5.02 14.80 4.50
C ARG A 142 -4.22 16.11 4.40
N ALA A 143 -4.27 16.79 3.25
CA ALA A 143 -3.51 18.02 3.00
C ALA A 143 -3.88 19.19 3.93
N GLN A 144 -5.05 19.16 4.58
CA GLN A 144 -5.44 20.17 5.58
C GLN A 144 -4.66 20.07 6.90
N PHE A 145 -3.88 19.00 7.09
CA PHE A 145 -3.10 18.76 8.32
C PHE A 145 -1.59 18.62 8.00
N PRO A 146 -0.91 19.69 7.55
CA PRO A 146 0.47 19.61 7.05
C PRO A 146 1.50 19.18 8.11
N ASN A 147 1.19 19.37 9.39
CA ASN A 147 2.07 19.03 10.51
C ASN A 147 1.77 17.65 11.11
N ALA A 148 0.74 16.94 10.63
CA ALA A 148 0.37 15.62 11.11
C ALA A 148 1.00 14.53 10.24
N SER A 149 1.55 13.50 10.87
CA SER A 149 2.00 12.32 10.14
C SER A 149 0.81 11.47 9.68
N LEU A 150 1.03 10.57 8.70
CA LEU A 150 0.02 9.57 8.36
C LEU A 150 -0.32 8.65 9.54
N ALA A 151 0.58 8.48 10.52
CA ALA A 151 0.28 7.71 11.71
C ALA A 151 -0.77 8.44 12.59
N ASP A 152 -0.62 9.76 12.76
CA ASP A 152 -1.56 10.59 13.54
C ASP A 152 -2.93 10.67 12.86
N LEU A 153 -2.94 10.84 11.54
CA LEU A 153 -4.17 10.96 10.75
C LEU A 153 -4.97 9.65 10.68
N TYR A 154 -4.35 8.50 10.91
CA TYR A 154 -4.98 7.18 10.82
C TYR A 154 -4.99 6.41 12.14
N ASP A 155 -4.67 7.04 13.27
CA ASP A 155 -4.98 6.48 14.58
C ASP A 155 -6.49 6.56 14.80
N PRO A 156 -7.19 5.44 15.09
CA PRO A 156 -8.65 5.43 15.26
C PRO A 156 -9.20 6.41 16.30
N ARG A 157 -8.38 6.81 17.27
CA ARG A 157 -8.78 7.70 18.36
C ARG A 157 -8.67 9.18 17.97
N THR A 158 -7.84 9.50 16.99
CA THR A 158 -7.52 10.89 16.59
C THR A 158 -7.80 11.20 15.13
N MET A 159 -8.25 10.22 14.34
CA MET A 159 -8.56 10.38 12.92
C MET A 159 -9.55 11.54 12.73
N PRO A 160 -9.17 12.62 12.00
CA PRO A 160 -10.02 13.77 11.84
C PRO A 160 -11.36 13.42 11.17
N LEU A 161 -12.45 14.04 11.64
CA LEU A 161 -13.80 13.78 11.11
C LEU A 161 -13.90 14.03 9.60
N ILE A 162 -13.18 15.03 9.08
CA ILE A 162 -13.15 15.32 7.64
C ILE A 162 -12.54 14.17 6.83
N LEU A 163 -11.48 13.54 7.35
CA LEU A 163 -10.84 12.39 6.72
C LEU A 163 -11.74 11.16 6.80
N THR A 164 -12.35 10.92 7.97
CA THR A 164 -13.32 9.83 8.16
C THR A 164 -14.49 9.94 7.18
N LYS A 165 -15.08 11.14 7.04
CA LYS A 165 -16.17 11.39 6.08
C LYS A 165 -15.73 11.20 4.62
N ALA A 166 -14.47 11.51 4.29
CA ALA A 166 -13.94 11.28 2.95
C ALA A 166 -13.81 9.78 2.65
N HIS A 167 -13.33 8.97 3.59
CA HIS A 167 -13.29 7.51 3.44
C HIS A 167 -14.67 6.88 3.31
N ILE A 168 -15.65 7.30 4.12
CA ILE A 168 -17.03 6.79 4.00
C ILE A 168 -17.58 7.00 2.58
N LYS A 169 -17.34 8.17 1.97
CA LYS A 169 -17.76 8.45 0.59
C LYS A 169 -17.00 7.60 -0.44
N LEU A 170 -15.70 7.39 -0.22
CA LEU A 170 -14.89 6.52 -1.07
C LEU A 170 -15.38 5.07 -1.00
N ASP A 171 -15.67 4.57 0.20
CA ASP A 171 -16.19 3.23 0.44
C ASP A 171 -17.54 3.05 -0.26
N GLN A 172 -18.46 4.00 -0.15
CA GLN A 172 -19.74 3.99 -0.87
C GLN A 172 -19.55 3.93 -2.40
N ALA A 173 -18.59 4.67 -2.94
CA ALA A 173 -18.30 4.65 -4.37
C ALA A 173 -17.74 3.30 -4.83
N VAL A 174 -16.85 2.70 -4.04
CA VAL A 174 -16.27 1.37 -4.32
C VAL A 174 -17.32 0.28 -4.16
N ASP A 175 -18.15 0.33 -3.12
CA ASP A 175 -19.26 -0.60 -2.92
C ASP A 175 -20.24 -0.58 -4.07
N THR A 176 -20.55 0.62 -4.59
CA THR A 176 -21.39 0.79 -5.78
C THR A 176 -20.74 0.17 -7.03
N ALA A 177 -19.42 0.25 -7.17
CA ALA A 177 -18.70 -0.39 -8.28
C ALA A 177 -18.70 -1.93 -8.19
N TYR A 178 -18.85 -2.48 -6.98
CA TYR A 178 -19.04 -3.91 -6.73
C TYR A 178 -20.52 -4.35 -6.78
N CYS A 179 -21.47 -3.42 -6.86
CA CYS A 179 -22.89 -3.68 -6.57
C CYS A 179 -23.09 -4.36 -5.20
N TYR A 180 -22.25 -4.02 -4.22
CA TYR A 180 -22.28 -4.60 -2.88
C TYR A 180 -23.45 -4.02 -2.07
N GLN A 181 -24.25 -4.90 -1.46
CA GLN A 181 -25.45 -4.55 -0.67
C GLN A 181 -25.44 -5.13 0.75
N GLY A 182 -24.33 -5.72 1.17
CA GLY A 182 -24.18 -6.27 2.53
C GLY A 182 -23.94 -5.20 3.58
N SER A 183 -23.73 -5.64 4.82
CA SER A 183 -23.40 -4.76 5.94
C SER A 183 -21.97 -4.20 5.84
N ASN A 184 -21.62 -3.31 6.77
CA ASN A 184 -20.25 -2.77 6.86
C ASN A 184 -19.28 -3.71 7.59
N GLU A 185 -19.69 -4.93 7.93
CA GLU A 185 -18.82 -5.89 8.60
C GLU A 185 -17.80 -6.52 7.64
N ASP A 186 -16.56 -6.66 8.10
CA ASP A 186 -15.48 -7.28 7.31
C ASP A 186 -15.85 -8.73 6.90
N SER A 187 -16.56 -9.47 7.76
CA SER A 187 -17.02 -10.84 7.52
C SER A 187 -17.90 -10.97 6.27
N GLU A 188 -18.88 -10.07 6.10
CA GLU A 188 -19.77 -10.05 4.94
C GLU A 188 -19.05 -9.59 3.68
N ARG A 189 -18.21 -8.55 3.77
CA ARG A 189 -17.39 -8.07 2.66
C ARG A 189 -16.48 -9.15 2.12
N VAL A 190 -15.80 -9.86 3.02
CA VAL A 190 -14.89 -10.94 2.66
C VAL A 190 -15.63 -12.12 2.04
N THR A 191 -16.79 -12.49 2.58
CA THR A 191 -17.65 -13.54 2.00
C THR A 191 -18.05 -13.18 0.57
N PHE A 192 -18.43 -11.93 0.34
CA PHE A 192 -18.75 -11.42 -0.99
C PHE A 192 -17.53 -11.49 -1.93
N LEU A 193 -16.36 -11.04 -1.48
CA LEU A 193 -15.12 -11.06 -2.29
C LEU A 193 -14.67 -12.49 -2.61
N PHE A 194 -14.81 -13.45 -1.69
CA PHE A 194 -14.50 -14.85 -2.00
C PHE A 194 -15.40 -15.43 -3.09
N LYS A 195 -16.70 -15.08 -3.11
CA LYS A 195 -17.61 -15.48 -4.19
C LYS A 195 -17.18 -14.90 -5.54
N LEU A 196 -16.80 -13.62 -5.56
CA LEU A 196 -16.26 -12.98 -6.76
C LEU A 196 -14.97 -13.64 -7.23
N TYR A 197 -14.04 -13.91 -6.31
CA TYR A 197 -12.77 -14.57 -6.62
C TYR A 197 -12.98 -15.96 -7.23
N GLN A 198 -13.90 -16.76 -6.67
CA GLN A 198 -14.24 -18.08 -7.23
C GLN A 198 -14.82 -17.98 -8.65
N SER A 199 -15.62 -16.95 -8.94
CA SER A 199 -16.19 -16.75 -10.28
C SER A 199 -15.19 -16.28 -11.35
N GLN A 200 -13.98 -15.88 -10.94
CA GLN A 200 -12.90 -15.46 -11.84
C GLN A 200 -11.93 -16.61 -12.19
N CYS A 201 -12.07 -17.77 -11.53
CA CYS A 201 -11.38 -19.01 -11.86
C CYS A 201 -12.19 -19.84 -12.87
#